data_AF-A0A0C9VSJ6-F1
#
_entry.id   AF-A0A0C9VSJ6-F1
#
_cell.length_a   1.000
_cell.length_b   1.000
_cell.length_c   1.000
_cell.angle_alpha   90.00
_cell.angle_beta   90.00
_cell.angle_gamma   90.00
#
_symmetry.space_group_name_H-M   'P 1'
#
loop_
_entity.id
_entity.type
_entity.pdbx_description
1 polymer ?
#
loop_
_entity_poly.entity_id
_entity_poly.type
_entity_poly.pdbx_seq_one_letter_code
_entity_poly.pdbx_strand_id
1 'polypeptide(L)'
;MHLPFDLRSKASTDNYITRPGEGFQQEVQQAYDQTNFRDTECQMIKINEDQKVIAHITMAVENYDALKYAQRQEEDKNDGEEAPPSVVEEAHWKLGAPLRRISTQDWETLEAGNPAFRQFESKLTTFLNKILAADDRPSQLLLLHPYQCIYLQYRSLKNWQENRDILRCNPNFYSNPCYDCVVINTQPISFGHIYALFSCQGPLKINHYIALIGKFQATKWKLKTKWDGCRVFEEKEYDFVLLKYLIRGCHMIPAFEKSGKVFDLNDLVDGDTFIRFFLEE
;
A
#
# COMPACT_ATOMS: atom_id res chain seq x y z
N MET A 1 -41.68 56.34 17.12
CA MET A 1 -40.70 55.86 16.13
C MET A 1 -39.35 55.77 16.83
N HIS A 2 -39.05 54.62 17.47
CA HIS A 2 -37.88 54.47 18.36
C HIS A 2 -36.75 53.59 17.80
N LEU A 3 -36.95 53.03 16.60
CA LEU A 3 -35.99 52.14 15.93
C LEU A 3 -34.55 52.69 15.85
N PRO A 4 -34.33 53.98 15.50
CA PRO A 4 -32.97 54.51 15.39
C PRO A 4 -32.27 54.67 16.75
N PHE A 5 -33.03 54.88 17.83
CA PHE A 5 -32.50 55.01 19.18
C PHE A 5 -32.20 53.64 19.80
N ASP A 6 -33.04 52.65 19.55
CA ASP A 6 -32.82 51.26 20.00
C ASP A 6 -31.63 50.60 19.31
N LEU A 7 -31.36 50.91 18.03
CA LEU A 7 -30.16 50.45 17.32
C LEU A 7 -28.88 51.06 17.87
N ARG A 8 -28.92 52.29 18.40
CA ARG A 8 -27.76 52.93 19.03
C ARG A 8 -27.56 52.50 20.48
N SER A 9 -28.62 52.23 21.23
CA SER A 9 -28.53 51.75 22.61
C SER A 9 -28.12 50.28 22.69
N LYS A 10 -28.55 49.46 21.71
CA LYS A 10 -28.12 48.08 21.49
C LYS A 10 -26.90 48.00 20.58
N ALA A 11 -25.93 48.91 20.79
CA ALA A 11 -24.62 48.81 20.16
C ALA A 11 -24.17 47.36 20.17
N SER A 12 -23.79 46.86 18.98
CA SER A 12 -23.18 45.54 18.78
C SER A 12 -22.34 45.18 19.99
N THR A 13 -22.83 44.25 20.80
CA THR A 13 -21.99 43.61 21.81
C THR A 13 -20.92 42.84 21.03
N ASP A 14 -19.70 43.37 20.99
CA ASP A 14 -18.53 42.79 20.29
C ASP A 14 -18.20 41.34 20.71
N ASN A 15 -18.91 40.79 21.70
CA ASN A 15 -18.73 39.46 22.25
C ASN A 15 -19.91 38.50 21.98
N TYR A 16 -20.74 38.73 20.94
CA TYR A 16 -21.77 37.76 20.51
C TYR A 16 -21.25 36.68 19.54
N ILE A 17 -19.96 36.33 19.64
CA ILE A 17 -19.41 35.15 18.98
C ILE A 17 -19.39 34.00 19.99
N THR A 18 -20.42 33.17 19.95
CA THR A 18 -20.46 31.87 20.63
C THR A 18 -19.62 30.83 19.89
N ARG A 19 -18.31 31.04 19.78
CA ARG A 19 -17.41 29.90 19.56
C ARG A 19 -16.13 29.92 20.41
N PRO A 20 -16.21 30.09 21.74
CA PRO A 20 -15.16 29.58 22.62
C PRO A 20 -14.88 28.10 22.26
N GLY A 21 -13.66 27.80 21.82
CA GLY A 21 -13.26 26.44 21.43
C GLY A 21 -13.27 26.13 19.93
N GLU A 22 -13.55 27.08 19.03
CA GLU A 22 -13.45 26.83 17.58
C GLU A 22 -12.02 26.46 17.14
N GLY A 23 -11.01 27.13 17.68
CA GLY A 23 -9.61 26.79 17.41
C GLY A 23 -9.29 25.35 17.83
N PHE A 24 -9.79 24.93 18.99
CA PHE A 24 -9.64 23.55 19.45
C PHE A 24 -10.36 22.56 18.51
N GLN A 25 -11.54 22.89 17.98
CA GLN A 25 -12.23 22.03 17.01
C GLN A 25 -11.46 21.91 15.68
N GLN A 26 -10.83 23.01 15.23
CA GLN A 26 -9.96 23.00 14.05
C GLN A 26 -8.72 22.14 14.27
N GLU A 27 -8.07 22.25 15.43
CA GLU A 27 -6.91 21.42 15.81
C GLU A 27 -7.28 19.93 15.90
N VAL A 28 -8.42 19.62 16.52
CA VAL A 28 -8.95 18.24 16.60
C VAL A 28 -9.23 17.68 15.20
N GLN A 29 -9.80 18.49 14.30
CA GLN A 29 -10.04 18.06 12.93
C GLN A 29 -8.76 17.85 12.13
N GLN A 30 -7.79 18.77 12.24
CA GLN A 30 -6.48 18.61 11.61
C GLN A 30 -5.72 17.39 12.15
N ALA A 31 -5.81 17.11 13.45
CA ALA A 31 -5.22 15.91 14.05
C ALA A 31 -5.93 14.65 13.56
N TYR A 32 -7.26 14.68 13.40
CA TYR A 32 -8.04 13.58 12.87
C TYR A 32 -7.65 13.25 11.42
N ASP A 33 -7.51 14.27 10.56
CA ASP A 33 -7.15 14.11 9.14
C ASP A 33 -5.74 13.53 8.94
N GLN A 34 -4.87 13.67 9.95
CA GLN A 34 -3.52 13.08 9.97
C GLN A 34 -3.50 11.62 10.47
N THR A 35 -4.62 11.10 10.97
CA THR A 35 -4.71 9.70 11.40
C THR A 35 -4.93 8.75 10.21
N ASN A 36 -4.83 7.46 10.47
CA ASN A 36 -5.28 6.44 9.52
C ASN A 36 -6.82 6.21 9.53
N PHE A 37 -7.59 7.15 10.09
CA PHE A 37 -9.05 7.12 10.24
C PHE A 37 -9.61 5.92 11.01
N ARG A 38 -8.79 5.27 11.84
CA ARG A 38 -9.19 4.16 12.74
C ARG A 38 -8.53 4.31 14.10
N ASP A 39 -9.18 3.92 15.18
CA ASP A 39 -8.66 4.07 16.57
C ASP A 39 -8.01 5.44 16.80
N THR A 40 -8.71 6.50 16.39
CA THR A 40 -8.13 7.81 16.14
C THR A 40 -7.73 8.52 17.43
N GLU A 41 -8.38 8.24 18.56
CA GLU A 41 -8.11 8.89 19.84
C GLU A 41 -6.64 8.76 20.27
N CYS A 42 -6.10 7.54 20.31
CA CYS A 42 -4.70 7.31 20.69
C CYS A 42 -3.70 7.95 19.71
N GLN A 43 -4.05 8.00 18.41
CA GLN A 43 -3.21 8.62 17.39
C GLN A 43 -3.25 10.16 17.51
N MET A 44 -4.42 10.74 17.72
CA MET A 44 -4.62 12.17 17.92
C MET A 44 -3.92 12.66 19.19
N ILE A 45 -3.90 11.86 20.27
CA ILE A 45 -3.13 12.17 21.48
C ILE A 45 -1.64 12.27 21.15
N LYS A 46 -1.08 11.28 20.43
CA LYS A 46 0.34 11.30 20.02
C LYS A 46 0.66 12.46 19.09
N ILE A 47 -0.20 12.72 18.10
CA ILE A 47 -0.04 13.85 17.18
C ILE A 47 -0.01 15.17 17.94
N ASN A 48 -0.90 15.36 18.92
CA ASN A 48 -0.92 16.55 19.76
C ASN A 48 0.33 16.66 20.65
N GLU A 49 0.80 15.55 21.23
CA GLU A 49 2.07 15.52 21.98
C GLU A 49 3.26 15.91 21.10
N ASP A 50 3.38 15.32 19.91
CA ASP A 50 4.44 15.60 18.95
C ASP A 50 4.39 17.05 18.46
N GLN A 51 3.20 17.56 18.14
CA GLN A 51 3.01 18.96 17.74
C GLN A 51 3.44 19.94 18.84
N LYS A 52 3.15 19.64 20.11
CA LYS A 52 3.63 20.45 21.24
C LYS A 52 5.15 20.43 21.36
N VAL A 53 5.78 19.26 21.18
CA VAL A 53 7.25 19.14 21.20
C VAL A 53 7.87 19.94 20.05
N ILE A 54 7.32 19.81 18.84
CA ILE A 54 7.76 20.57 17.66
C ILE A 54 7.61 22.07 17.93
N ALA A 55 6.46 22.53 18.41
CA ALA A 55 6.24 23.94 18.72
C ALA A 55 7.25 24.48 19.75
N HIS A 56 7.55 23.72 20.80
CA HIS A 56 8.56 24.08 21.78
C HIS A 56 9.97 24.19 21.19
N ILE A 57 10.36 23.22 20.35
CA ILE A 57 11.67 23.23 19.67
C ILE A 57 11.74 24.41 18.70
N THR A 58 10.72 24.61 17.88
CA THR A 58 10.62 25.70 16.91
C THR A 58 10.71 27.05 17.62
N MET A 59 9.95 27.26 18.71
CA MET A 59 10.06 28.50 19.50
C MET A 59 11.47 28.71 20.06
N ALA A 60 12.15 27.65 20.52
CA ALA A 60 13.51 27.76 21.02
C ALA A 60 14.51 28.13 19.91
N VAL A 61 14.35 27.54 18.72
CA VAL A 61 15.15 27.84 17.52
C VAL A 61 14.87 29.26 17.04
N GLU A 62 13.62 29.67 16.91
CA GLU A 62 13.22 31.02 16.51
C GLU A 62 13.75 32.08 17.48
N ASN A 63 13.69 31.82 18.78
CA ASN A 63 14.29 32.70 19.79
C ASN A 63 15.81 32.79 19.63
N TYR A 64 16.47 31.65 19.40
CA TYR A 64 17.92 31.63 19.17
C TYR A 64 18.31 32.36 17.89
N ASP A 65 17.60 32.11 16.79
CA ASP A 65 17.82 32.75 15.51
C ASP A 65 17.51 34.24 15.57
N ALA A 66 16.44 34.67 16.24
CA ALA A 66 16.15 36.08 16.46
C ALA A 66 17.28 36.78 17.25
N LEU A 67 17.84 36.13 18.27
CA LEU A 67 18.99 36.63 19.03
C LEU A 67 20.26 36.67 18.15
N LYS A 68 20.45 35.68 17.27
CA LYS A 68 21.60 35.56 16.38
C LYS A 68 21.52 36.52 15.19
N TYR A 69 20.34 36.75 14.62
CA TYR A 69 20.05 37.74 13.58
C TYR A 69 20.20 39.16 14.12
N ALA A 70 19.79 39.42 15.37
CA ALA A 70 20.09 40.68 16.04
C ALA A 70 21.61 40.90 16.25
N GLN A 71 22.42 39.84 16.22
CA GLN A 71 23.89 39.88 16.29
C GLN A 71 24.60 39.83 14.92
N ARG A 72 23.89 39.52 13.84
CA ARG A 72 24.43 39.36 12.48
C ARG A 72 23.67 40.25 11.48
N GLN A 73 23.93 41.56 11.54
CA GLN A 73 23.89 42.36 10.31
C GLN A 73 25.32 42.46 9.79
N GLU A 74 25.74 41.46 9.00
CA GLU A 74 26.62 41.58 7.84
C GLU A 74 26.94 40.17 7.32
N GLU A 75 26.97 40.07 5.98
CA GLU A 75 27.41 38.93 5.14
C GLU A 75 26.39 37.82 4.83
N ASP A 76 25.78 37.96 3.64
CA ASP A 76 25.12 36.91 2.88
C ASP A 76 25.93 36.67 1.59
N LYS A 77 26.35 35.42 1.32
CA LYS A 77 26.44 34.85 -0.04
C LYS A 77 26.35 33.32 -0.03
N ASN A 78 25.23 32.86 -0.62
CA ASN A 78 25.06 31.82 -1.64
C ASN A 78 25.76 30.45 -1.47
N ASP A 79 24.98 29.39 -1.56
CA ASP A 79 25.49 28.09 -2.03
C ASP A 79 24.50 27.44 -3.00
N GLY A 80 25.04 26.90 -4.09
CA GLY A 80 24.30 26.35 -5.22
C GLY A 80 23.95 24.89 -5.02
N GLU A 81 22.71 24.50 -5.35
CA GLU A 81 22.24 23.12 -5.33
C GLU A 81 22.80 22.30 -6.49
N GLU A 82 23.32 21.12 -6.16
CA GLU A 82 23.76 20.08 -7.11
C GLU A 82 22.54 19.25 -7.58
N ALA A 83 22.48 18.99 -8.88
CA ALA A 83 21.40 18.22 -9.49
C ALA A 83 21.47 16.72 -9.10
N PRO A 84 20.33 16.05 -8.87
CA PRO A 84 20.33 14.63 -8.51
C PRO A 84 20.81 13.76 -9.69
N PRO A 85 21.46 12.62 -9.41
CA PRO A 85 21.97 11.73 -10.46
C PRO A 85 20.84 11.10 -11.28
N SER A 86 21.19 10.82 -12.54
CA SER A 86 20.36 10.20 -13.56
C SER A 86 19.61 8.97 -13.07
N VAL A 87 18.29 8.99 -13.29
CA VAL A 87 17.34 7.89 -13.08
C VAL A 87 17.85 6.65 -13.82
N VAL A 88 18.38 5.68 -13.06
CA VAL A 88 18.46 4.29 -13.51
C VAL A 88 17.02 3.88 -13.80
N GLU A 89 16.72 3.32 -14.97
CA GLU A 89 15.40 2.76 -15.30
C GLU A 89 14.93 1.90 -14.13
N GLU A 90 14.05 2.46 -13.29
CA GLU A 90 13.54 1.76 -12.12
C GLU A 90 12.72 0.59 -12.67
N ALA A 91 12.91 -0.60 -12.09
CA ALA A 91 11.99 -1.70 -12.34
C ALA A 91 10.55 -1.18 -12.15
N HIS A 92 9.60 -1.67 -12.96
CA HIS A 92 8.19 -1.24 -12.87
C HIS A 92 7.51 -1.64 -11.55
N TRP A 93 8.27 -2.20 -10.61
CA TRP A 93 7.82 -2.56 -9.28
C TRP A 93 8.84 -2.14 -8.23
N LYS A 94 8.35 -1.83 -7.04
CA LYS A 94 9.17 -1.51 -5.85
C LYS A 94 8.58 -2.19 -4.62
N LEU A 95 9.42 -2.79 -3.77
CA LEU A 95 8.98 -3.39 -2.52
C LEU A 95 9.00 -2.38 -1.37
N GLY A 96 8.07 -2.53 -0.43
CA GLY A 96 7.93 -1.68 0.75
C GLY A 96 7.65 -2.49 2.01
N ALA A 97 7.78 -1.84 3.16
CA ALA A 97 7.59 -2.45 4.48
C ALA A 97 8.42 -3.74 4.65
N PRO A 98 9.77 -3.65 4.62
CA PRO A 98 10.63 -4.80 4.82
C PRO A 98 10.49 -5.36 6.23
N LEU A 99 10.51 -6.69 6.34
CA LEU A 99 10.47 -7.42 7.61
C LEU A 99 11.83 -8.03 7.93
N ARG A 100 11.96 -8.54 9.16
CA ARG A 100 13.16 -9.27 9.57
C ARG A 100 13.35 -10.50 8.69
N ARG A 101 14.61 -10.79 8.37
CA ARG A 101 14.96 -12.00 7.62
C ARG A 101 14.54 -13.25 8.39
N ILE A 102 14.08 -14.25 7.66
CA ILE A 102 13.51 -15.48 8.20
C ILE A 102 13.93 -16.68 7.35
N SER A 103 14.11 -17.84 7.96
CA SER A 103 14.33 -19.07 7.20
C SER A 103 13.02 -19.58 6.59
N THR A 104 13.10 -20.41 5.56
CA THR A 104 11.92 -21.05 4.96
C THR A 104 11.11 -21.86 5.97
N GLN A 105 11.77 -22.57 6.87
CA GLN A 105 11.15 -23.46 7.87
C GLN A 105 10.46 -22.67 8.97
N ASP A 106 11.12 -21.62 9.46
CA ASP A 106 10.53 -20.75 10.48
C ASP A 106 9.30 -20.04 9.94
N TRP A 107 9.32 -19.61 8.67
CA TRP A 107 8.18 -18.95 8.06
C TRP A 107 7.00 -19.92 7.85
N GLU A 108 7.27 -21.14 7.38
CA GLU A 108 6.25 -22.19 7.27
C GLU A 108 5.63 -22.54 8.63
N THR A 109 6.43 -22.56 9.70
CA THR A 109 5.95 -22.81 11.07
C THR A 109 5.12 -21.64 11.60
N LEU A 110 5.54 -20.40 11.34
CA LEU A 110 4.81 -19.19 11.74
C LEU A 110 3.43 -19.12 11.06
N GLU A 111 3.37 -19.51 9.79
CA GLU A 111 2.17 -19.46 8.96
C GLU A 111 1.46 -20.83 8.86
N ALA A 112 1.65 -21.73 9.83
CA ALA A 112 1.11 -23.09 9.80
C ALA A 112 -0.42 -23.16 9.67
N GLY A 113 -1.14 -22.12 10.08
CA GLY A 113 -2.59 -21.99 9.92
C GLY A 113 -3.04 -21.62 8.50
N ASN A 114 -2.11 -21.18 7.65
CA ASN A 114 -2.40 -20.71 6.30
C ASN A 114 -2.06 -21.79 5.25
N PRO A 115 -3.04 -22.31 4.49
CA PRO A 115 -2.80 -23.36 3.50
C PRO A 115 -1.82 -22.97 2.38
N ALA A 116 -1.62 -21.66 2.12
CA ALA A 116 -0.66 -21.19 1.14
C ALA A 116 0.79 -21.56 1.49
N PHE A 117 1.11 -21.63 2.79
CA PHE A 117 2.45 -21.92 3.31
C PHE A 117 2.72 -23.41 3.53
N ARG A 118 1.75 -24.29 3.24
CA ARG A 118 1.96 -25.73 3.36
C ARG A 118 3.00 -26.22 2.36
N GLN A 119 4.04 -26.90 2.86
CA GLN A 119 5.20 -27.38 2.10
C GLN A 119 5.93 -26.25 1.36
N PHE A 120 6.01 -25.08 1.99
CA PHE A 120 6.55 -23.87 1.39
C PHE A 120 7.98 -24.07 0.88
N GLU A 121 8.87 -24.62 1.70
CA GLU A 121 10.28 -24.82 1.33
C GLU A 121 10.42 -25.73 0.10
N SER A 122 9.70 -26.85 0.09
CA SER A 122 9.74 -27.84 -1.00
C SER A 122 9.21 -27.25 -2.32
N LYS A 123 8.11 -26.51 -2.27
CA LYS A 123 7.51 -25.87 -3.44
C LYS A 123 8.39 -24.74 -3.97
N LEU A 124 8.96 -23.91 -3.08
CA LEU A 124 9.86 -22.83 -3.46
C LEU A 124 11.11 -23.38 -4.13
N THR A 125 11.72 -24.41 -3.55
CA THR A 125 12.90 -25.08 -4.13
C THR A 125 12.59 -25.65 -5.52
N THR A 126 11.43 -26.31 -5.67
CA THR A 126 10.96 -26.81 -6.96
C THR A 126 10.77 -25.69 -7.98
N PHE A 127 10.21 -24.56 -7.58
CA PHE A 127 10.03 -23.38 -8.42
C PHE A 127 11.38 -22.78 -8.86
N LEU A 128 12.29 -22.56 -7.92
CA LEU A 128 13.62 -22.01 -8.19
C LEU A 128 14.43 -22.92 -9.12
N ASN A 129 14.38 -24.24 -8.92
CA ASN A 129 15.08 -25.20 -9.79
C ASN A 129 14.60 -25.19 -11.25
N LYS A 130 13.34 -24.80 -11.49
CA LYS A 130 12.77 -24.66 -12.84
C LYS A 130 13.22 -23.38 -13.53
N ILE A 131 13.48 -22.31 -12.78
CA ILE A 131 13.70 -20.96 -13.32
C ILE A 131 15.18 -20.59 -13.34
N LEU A 132 15.95 -21.05 -12.35
CA LEU A 132 17.36 -20.70 -12.19
C LEU A 132 18.27 -21.64 -12.98
N ALA A 133 19.34 -21.05 -13.53
CA ALA A 133 20.46 -21.78 -14.10
C ALA A 133 21.11 -22.67 -13.04
N ALA A 134 21.72 -23.79 -13.47
CA ALA A 134 22.25 -24.81 -12.57
C ALA A 134 23.19 -24.24 -11.49
N ASP A 135 24.00 -23.25 -11.84
CA ASP A 135 25.01 -22.64 -10.95
C ASP A 135 24.41 -21.71 -9.88
N ASP A 136 23.17 -21.24 -10.07
CA ASP A 136 22.48 -20.36 -9.12
C ASP A 136 21.36 -21.08 -8.34
N ARG A 137 21.25 -22.41 -8.49
CA ARG A 137 20.29 -23.20 -7.73
C ARG A 137 20.68 -23.26 -6.26
N PRO A 138 19.72 -23.09 -5.34
CA PRO A 138 20.01 -23.16 -3.92
C PRO A 138 20.34 -24.59 -3.50
N SER A 139 21.56 -24.79 -2.98
CA SER A 139 22.01 -26.07 -2.40
C SER A 139 21.80 -26.16 -0.89
N GLN A 140 21.40 -25.05 -0.24
CA GLN A 140 21.23 -24.91 1.21
C GLN A 140 19.94 -24.16 1.53
N LEU A 141 19.56 -24.15 2.82
CA LEU A 141 18.43 -23.40 3.34
C LEU A 141 18.49 -21.93 2.93
N LEU A 142 17.41 -21.44 2.33
CA LEU A 142 17.30 -20.08 1.86
C LEU A 142 16.93 -19.15 3.01
N LEU A 143 17.75 -18.12 3.21
CA LEU A 143 17.39 -16.99 4.04
C LEU A 143 16.55 -16.01 3.22
N LEU A 144 15.33 -15.76 3.68
CA LEU A 144 14.37 -14.90 3.00
C LEU A 144 14.34 -13.53 3.66
N HIS A 145 14.10 -12.50 2.86
CA HIS A 145 13.80 -11.16 3.32
C HIS A 145 12.36 -10.83 2.92
N PRO A 146 11.38 -10.94 3.83
CA PRO A 146 9.98 -10.70 3.51
C PRO A 146 9.63 -9.21 3.44
N TYR A 147 8.55 -8.90 2.73
CA TYR A 147 8.00 -7.56 2.58
C TYR A 147 6.47 -7.64 2.70
N GLN A 148 5.83 -6.53 3.09
CA GLN A 148 4.36 -6.50 3.25
C GLN A 148 3.64 -5.72 2.15
N CYS A 149 4.39 -5.05 1.26
CA CYS A 149 3.83 -4.16 0.25
C CYS A 149 4.65 -4.19 -1.04
N ILE A 150 3.97 -4.06 -2.17
CA ILE A 150 4.55 -3.82 -3.49
C ILE A 150 3.86 -2.63 -4.16
N TYR A 151 4.65 -1.76 -4.77
CA TYR A 151 4.20 -0.69 -5.64
C TYR A 151 4.38 -1.17 -7.08
N LEU A 152 3.32 -1.18 -7.88
CA LEU A 152 3.36 -1.57 -9.29
C LEU A 152 3.07 -0.35 -10.16
N GLN A 153 3.99 -0.01 -11.05
CA GLN A 153 3.83 1.00 -12.08
C GLN A 153 3.35 0.34 -13.36
N TYR A 154 2.31 0.90 -13.97
CA TYR A 154 1.77 0.43 -15.24
C TYR A 154 1.24 1.60 -16.05
N ARG A 155 1.24 1.44 -17.37
CA ARG A 155 0.59 2.38 -18.28
C ARG A 155 -0.87 1.99 -18.45
N SER A 156 -1.77 2.91 -18.14
CA SER A 156 -3.20 2.74 -18.41
C SER A 156 -3.46 2.68 -19.92
N LEU A 157 -4.25 1.71 -20.36
CA LEU A 157 -4.79 1.62 -21.71
C LEU A 157 -5.89 2.64 -21.98
N LYS A 158 -6.56 3.15 -20.93
CA LYS A 158 -7.61 4.17 -21.06
C LYS A 158 -7.07 5.52 -21.51
N ASN A 159 -6.02 6.02 -20.85
CA ASN A 159 -5.51 7.38 -21.06
C ASN A 159 -4.01 7.45 -21.37
N TRP A 160 -3.33 6.30 -21.47
CA TRP A 160 -1.88 6.20 -21.74
C TRP A 160 -0.97 6.83 -20.68
N GLN A 161 -1.52 7.19 -19.52
CA GLN A 161 -0.75 7.73 -18.41
C GLN A 161 -0.16 6.61 -17.55
N GLU A 162 0.96 6.91 -16.90
CA GLU A 162 1.55 6.03 -15.89
C GLU A 162 0.76 6.14 -14.58
N ASN A 163 0.29 5.00 -14.12
CA ASN A 163 -0.40 4.84 -12.85
C ASN A 163 0.41 3.94 -11.93
N ARG A 164 0.11 4.02 -10.64
CA ARG A 164 0.76 3.22 -9.61
C ARG A 164 -0.27 2.59 -8.68
N ASP A 165 -0.25 1.27 -8.61
CA ASP A 165 -1.03 0.51 -7.63
C ASP A 165 -0.16 0.17 -6.42
N ILE A 166 -0.75 0.18 -5.22
CA ILE A 166 -0.12 -0.23 -3.97
C ILE A 166 -0.84 -1.50 -3.51
N LEU A 167 -0.15 -2.63 -3.54
CA LEU A 167 -0.70 -3.92 -3.14
C LEU A 167 -0.03 -4.42 -1.86
N ARG A 168 -0.84 -4.97 -0.96
CA ARG A 168 -0.45 -5.40 0.38
C ARG A 168 -0.69 -6.90 0.57
N CYS A 169 0.15 -7.50 1.41
CA CYS A 169 0.00 -8.87 1.86
C CYS A 169 0.24 -8.95 3.37
N ASN A 170 -0.49 -8.14 4.13
CA ASN A 170 -0.32 -8.04 5.58
C ASN A 170 -1.27 -9.03 6.29
N PRO A 171 -0.74 -10.05 7.00
CA PRO A 171 -1.57 -11.02 7.73
C PRO A 171 -2.34 -10.40 8.91
N ASN A 172 -1.92 -9.24 9.41
CA ASN A 172 -2.57 -8.54 10.51
C ASN A 172 -2.77 -7.05 10.17
N PHE A 173 -3.74 -6.79 9.31
CA PHE A 173 -4.20 -5.45 8.95
C PHE A 173 -5.50 -5.14 9.70
N TYR A 174 -5.38 -4.45 10.83
CA TYR A 174 -6.51 -4.16 11.73
C TYR A 174 -7.22 -5.44 12.20
N SER A 175 -6.45 -6.38 12.75
CA SER A 175 -6.94 -7.68 13.26
C SER A 175 -7.52 -8.61 12.21
N ASN A 176 -7.38 -8.27 10.91
CA ASN A 176 -7.82 -9.08 9.79
C ASN A 176 -6.71 -9.20 8.74
N PRO A 177 -6.60 -10.33 8.04
CA PRO A 177 -5.66 -10.44 6.94
C PRO A 177 -6.08 -9.54 5.77
N CYS A 178 -5.10 -8.88 5.15
CA CYS A 178 -5.26 -8.09 3.93
C CYS A 178 -4.31 -8.63 2.87
N TYR A 179 -4.88 -9.35 1.91
CA TYR A 179 -4.19 -9.93 0.76
C TYR A 179 -4.80 -9.36 -0.51
N ASP A 180 -4.09 -8.44 -1.15
CA ASP A 180 -4.57 -7.78 -2.36
C ASP A 180 -4.42 -8.69 -3.59
N CYS A 181 -5.27 -8.47 -4.59
CA CYS A 181 -5.24 -9.23 -5.84
C CYS A 181 -4.35 -8.57 -6.88
N VAL A 182 -3.76 -9.40 -7.74
CA VAL A 182 -2.83 -8.96 -8.78
C VAL A 182 -3.12 -9.64 -10.12
N VAL A 183 -2.88 -8.89 -11.19
CA VAL A 183 -2.89 -9.36 -12.57
C VAL A 183 -1.49 -9.87 -12.92
N ILE A 184 -1.41 -11.06 -13.50
CA ILE A 184 -0.17 -11.75 -13.82
C ILE A 184 -0.04 -11.90 -15.33
N ASN A 185 1.12 -11.51 -15.85
CA ASN A 185 1.49 -11.63 -17.26
C ASN A 185 1.78 -13.09 -17.64
N THR A 186 0.71 -13.85 -17.83
CA THR A 186 0.71 -15.18 -18.44
C THR A 186 -0.04 -15.14 -19.77
N GLN A 187 0.01 -16.24 -20.53
CA GLN A 187 -0.76 -16.36 -21.77
C GLN A 187 -1.69 -17.59 -21.68
N PRO A 188 -3.02 -17.40 -21.51
CA PRO A 188 -3.73 -16.12 -21.33
C PRO A 188 -3.42 -15.45 -19.99
N ILE A 189 -3.76 -14.16 -19.85
CA ILE A 189 -3.57 -13.41 -18.60
C ILE A 189 -4.28 -14.12 -17.44
N SER A 190 -3.62 -14.16 -16.29
CA SER A 190 -4.15 -14.79 -15.08
C SER A 190 -4.18 -13.80 -13.92
N PHE A 191 -4.84 -14.22 -12.84
CA PHE A 191 -5.03 -13.41 -11.64
C PHE A 191 -4.62 -14.22 -10.42
N GLY A 192 -4.23 -13.54 -9.33
CA GLY A 192 -4.04 -14.21 -8.05
C GLY A 192 -4.13 -13.29 -6.84
N HIS A 193 -4.36 -13.87 -5.66
CA HIS A 193 -4.18 -13.21 -4.36
C HIS A 193 -2.71 -13.22 -3.96
N ILE A 194 -2.16 -12.12 -3.47
CA ILE A 194 -0.79 -12.07 -2.95
C ILE A 194 -0.80 -12.48 -1.47
N TYR A 195 -0.21 -13.63 -1.14
CA TYR A 195 -0.04 -14.08 0.24
C TYR A 195 1.28 -13.66 0.87
N ALA A 196 2.34 -13.60 0.07
CA ALA A 196 3.66 -13.22 0.56
C ALA A 196 4.50 -12.58 -0.53
N LEU A 197 5.34 -11.63 -0.13
CA LEU A 197 6.37 -11.02 -0.96
C LEU A 197 7.71 -11.21 -0.26
N PHE A 198 8.72 -11.67 -0.99
CA PHE A 198 10.05 -11.86 -0.42
C PHE A 198 11.15 -11.80 -1.48
N SER A 199 12.36 -11.52 -1.01
CA SER A 199 13.57 -11.70 -1.80
C SER A 199 14.45 -12.79 -1.19
N CYS A 200 15.10 -13.57 -2.05
CA CYS A 200 16.12 -14.53 -1.67
C CYS A 200 17.37 -14.36 -2.53
N GLN A 201 18.53 -14.77 -2.02
CA GLN A 201 19.78 -14.77 -2.76
C GLN A 201 20.22 -16.19 -3.09
N GLY A 202 20.56 -16.42 -4.36
CA GLY A 202 21.22 -17.66 -4.79
C GLY A 202 22.71 -17.67 -4.43
N PRO A 203 23.42 -18.78 -4.69
CA PRO A 203 24.87 -18.89 -4.49
C PRO A 203 25.67 -17.80 -5.22
N LEU A 204 25.19 -17.31 -6.37
CA LEU A 204 25.84 -16.24 -7.13
C LEU A 204 25.58 -14.84 -6.53
N LYS A 205 24.92 -14.74 -5.37
CA LYS A 205 24.49 -13.49 -4.71
C LYS A 205 23.54 -12.64 -5.54
N ILE A 206 22.88 -13.25 -6.52
CA ILE A 206 21.82 -12.60 -7.32
C ILE A 206 20.54 -12.59 -6.48
N ASN A 207 19.92 -11.40 -6.38
CA ASN A 207 18.63 -11.23 -5.71
C ASN A 207 17.49 -11.70 -6.62
N HIS A 208 16.69 -12.63 -6.13
CA HIS A 208 15.46 -13.07 -6.77
C HIS A 208 14.28 -12.54 -5.97
N TYR A 209 13.35 -11.87 -6.66
CA TYR A 209 12.17 -11.27 -6.06
C TYR A 209 10.92 -12.04 -6.46
N ILE A 210 10.20 -12.55 -5.47
CA ILE A 210 9.20 -13.59 -5.65
C ILE A 210 7.95 -13.23 -4.83
N ALA A 211 6.78 -13.53 -5.38
CA ALA A 211 5.52 -13.54 -4.67
C ALA A 211 5.01 -14.99 -4.52
N LEU A 212 4.45 -15.31 -3.36
CA LEU A 212 3.56 -16.46 -3.18
C LEU A 212 2.14 -15.98 -3.47
N ILE A 213 1.48 -16.63 -4.42
CA ILE A 213 0.15 -16.27 -4.88
C ILE A 213 -0.85 -17.42 -4.74
N GLY A 214 -2.11 -17.10 -4.46
CA GLY A 214 -3.22 -18.01 -4.68
C GLY A 214 -3.81 -17.76 -6.06
N LYS A 215 -3.76 -18.76 -6.94
CA LYS A 215 -4.18 -18.65 -8.33
C LYS A 215 -5.70 -18.71 -8.45
N PHE A 216 -6.23 -17.74 -9.18
CA PHE A 216 -7.61 -17.73 -9.62
C PHE A 216 -7.78 -18.55 -10.90
N GLN A 217 -8.70 -19.51 -10.86
CA GLN A 217 -9.08 -20.31 -12.03
C GLN A 217 -10.52 -19.99 -12.41
N ALA A 218 -10.77 -19.77 -13.70
CA ALA A 218 -12.11 -19.53 -14.22
C ALA A 218 -13.03 -20.72 -13.89
N THR A 219 -14.23 -20.44 -13.41
CA THR A 219 -15.20 -21.47 -13.03
C THR A 219 -16.32 -21.62 -14.05
N LYS A 220 -16.90 -22.81 -14.12
CA LYS A 220 -18.16 -23.05 -14.85
C LYS A 220 -19.40 -22.69 -14.01
N TRP A 221 -19.21 -22.45 -12.72
CA TRP A 221 -20.28 -22.06 -11.82
C TRP A 221 -20.71 -20.63 -12.13
N LYS A 222 -22.01 -20.35 -12.00
CA LYS A 222 -22.60 -19.04 -12.32
C LYS A 222 -23.37 -18.57 -11.10
N LEU A 223 -23.27 -17.27 -10.82
CA LEU A 223 -24.14 -16.59 -9.87
C LEU A 223 -25.60 -16.74 -10.28
N LYS A 224 -26.50 -16.73 -9.30
CA LYS A 224 -27.94 -16.67 -9.57
C LYS A 224 -28.32 -15.36 -10.25
N THR A 225 -27.71 -14.25 -9.82
CA THR A 225 -27.85 -12.95 -10.46
C THR A 225 -26.82 -12.85 -11.59
N LYS A 226 -27.30 -12.90 -12.84
CA LYS A 226 -26.44 -12.74 -14.02
C LYS A 226 -26.43 -11.28 -14.46
N TRP A 227 -25.24 -10.72 -14.63
CA TRP A 227 -24.99 -9.51 -15.41
C TRP A 227 -24.00 -9.84 -16.53
N ASP A 228 -24.10 -9.10 -17.64
CA ASP A 228 -23.21 -9.29 -18.79
C ASP A 228 -21.76 -8.99 -18.41
N GLY A 229 -20.82 -9.77 -18.94
CA GLY A 229 -19.39 -9.66 -18.62
C GLY A 229 -18.98 -10.26 -17.26
N CYS A 230 -19.89 -10.83 -16.47
CA CYS A 230 -19.51 -11.43 -15.19
C CYS A 230 -18.55 -12.63 -15.36
N ARG A 231 -17.30 -12.49 -14.91
CA ARG A 231 -16.31 -13.59 -14.85
C ARG A 231 -16.08 -14.01 -13.41
N VAL A 232 -16.39 -15.28 -13.14
CA VAL A 232 -16.29 -15.88 -11.80
C VAL A 232 -15.06 -16.78 -11.72
N PHE A 233 -14.25 -16.55 -10.69
CA PHE A 233 -13.02 -17.26 -10.42
C PHE A 233 -13.10 -18.03 -9.10
N GLU A 234 -12.37 -19.14 -9.01
CA GLU A 234 -12.20 -19.90 -7.78
C GLU A 234 -10.71 -20.01 -7.48
N GLU A 235 -10.37 -19.74 -6.24
CA GLU A 235 -9.02 -19.86 -5.72
C GLU A 235 -8.76 -21.30 -5.25
N LYS A 236 -7.86 -22.00 -5.96
CA LYS A 236 -7.63 -23.44 -5.73
C LYS A 236 -6.21 -23.79 -5.37
N GLU A 237 -5.26 -23.16 -6.06
CA GLU A 237 -3.86 -23.55 -6.04
C GLU A 237 -3.00 -22.39 -5.57
N TYR A 238 -1.92 -22.71 -4.88
CA TYR A 238 -0.91 -21.73 -4.49
C TYR A 238 0.37 -22.00 -5.28
N ASP A 239 0.96 -20.94 -5.81
CA ASP A 239 2.17 -21.03 -6.60
C ASP A 239 3.05 -19.80 -6.39
N PHE A 240 4.26 -19.86 -6.93
CA PHE A 240 5.19 -18.75 -6.93
C PHE A 240 5.21 -18.03 -8.27
N VAL A 241 5.48 -16.73 -8.23
CA VAL A 241 5.65 -15.90 -9.42
C VAL A 241 6.77 -14.89 -9.19
N LEU A 242 7.58 -14.63 -10.22
CA LEU A 242 8.56 -13.55 -10.17
C LEU A 242 7.84 -12.21 -10.25
N LEU A 243 8.28 -11.22 -9.46
CA LEU A 243 7.60 -9.91 -9.41
C LEU A 243 7.56 -9.20 -10.76
N LYS A 244 8.55 -9.47 -11.64
CA LYS A 244 8.59 -8.93 -13.00
C LYS A 244 7.39 -9.33 -13.88
N TYR A 245 6.64 -10.37 -13.52
CA TYR A 245 5.44 -10.79 -14.25
C TYR A 245 4.16 -10.19 -13.66
N LEU A 246 4.21 -9.48 -12.54
CA LEU A 246 3.06 -8.76 -12.02
C LEU A 246 2.84 -7.51 -12.87
N ILE A 247 1.61 -7.28 -13.31
CA ILE A 247 1.26 -6.14 -14.16
C ILE A 247 0.73 -5.01 -13.29
N ARG A 248 -0.35 -5.27 -12.56
CA ARG A 248 -1.08 -4.28 -11.76
C ARG A 248 -2.02 -4.95 -10.78
N GLY A 249 -2.63 -4.17 -9.88
CA GLY A 249 -3.71 -4.65 -9.02
C GLY A 249 -4.97 -4.98 -9.81
N CYS A 250 -5.78 -5.87 -9.26
CA CYS A 250 -7.17 -6.02 -9.68
C CYS A 250 -8.08 -6.06 -8.45
N HIS A 251 -9.37 -5.82 -8.66
CA HIS A 251 -10.35 -5.88 -7.59
C HIS A 251 -11.23 -7.13 -7.75
N MET A 252 -11.07 -8.07 -6.83
CA MET A 252 -11.88 -9.28 -6.76
C MET A 252 -12.85 -9.17 -5.58
N ILE A 253 -14.12 -9.46 -5.81
CA ILE A 253 -15.17 -9.42 -4.79
C ILE A 253 -15.56 -10.85 -4.41
N PRO A 254 -15.55 -11.24 -3.13
CA PRO A 254 -16.04 -12.54 -2.71
C PRO A 254 -17.51 -12.74 -3.11
N ALA A 255 -17.81 -13.85 -3.79
CA ALA A 255 -19.17 -14.22 -4.14
C ALA A 255 -19.91 -14.72 -2.90
N PHE A 256 -20.97 -14.02 -2.49
CA PHE A 256 -21.73 -14.33 -1.27
C PHE A 256 -22.49 -15.67 -1.32
N GLU A 257 -22.74 -16.21 -2.52
CA GLU A 257 -23.58 -17.40 -2.72
C GLU A 257 -22.84 -18.73 -2.52
N LYS A 258 -21.50 -18.71 -2.43
CA LYS A 258 -20.67 -19.91 -2.29
C LYS A 258 -19.58 -19.68 -1.24
N SER A 259 -19.13 -20.75 -0.58
CA SER A 259 -18.06 -20.70 0.43
C SER A 259 -16.84 -19.91 -0.06
N GLY A 260 -16.23 -19.11 0.83
CA GLY A 260 -15.29 -18.00 0.58
C GLY A 260 -13.98 -18.26 -0.18
N LYS A 261 -14.06 -18.93 -1.33
CA LYS A 261 -12.98 -19.14 -2.30
C LYS A 261 -13.42 -18.80 -3.72
N VAL A 262 -14.61 -18.22 -3.88
CA VAL A 262 -15.16 -17.84 -5.17
C VAL A 262 -15.28 -16.33 -5.21
N PHE A 263 -14.82 -15.75 -6.32
CA PHE A 263 -14.66 -14.31 -6.46
C PHE A 263 -15.07 -13.88 -7.86
N ASP A 264 -15.65 -12.69 -7.93
CA ASP A 264 -16.01 -12.04 -9.18
C ASP A 264 -15.03 -10.91 -9.45
N LEU A 265 -14.52 -10.84 -10.69
CA LEU A 265 -13.68 -9.73 -11.11
C LEU A 265 -14.55 -8.48 -11.28
N ASN A 266 -14.24 -7.42 -10.52
CA ASN A 266 -14.92 -6.14 -10.64
C ASN A 266 -14.16 -5.21 -11.58
N ASP A 267 -14.78 -4.91 -12.72
CA ASP A 267 -14.32 -4.00 -13.77
C ASP A 267 -15.03 -2.64 -13.76
N LEU A 268 -16.04 -2.46 -12.91
CA LEU A 268 -16.86 -1.24 -12.86
C LEU A 268 -16.15 -0.07 -12.19
N VAL A 269 -15.29 -0.36 -11.22
CA VAL A 269 -14.53 0.66 -10.48
C VAL A 269 -13.37 1.19 -11.31
N ASP A 270 -12.87 0.39 -12.24
CA ASP A 270 -11.69 0.71 -13.03
C ASP A 270 -11.89 0.42 -14.52
N GLY A 271 -12.19 1.47 -15.28
CA GLY A 271 -12.36 1.36 -16.73
C GLY A 271 -11.12 0.89 -17.49
N ASP A 272 -9.92 0.95 -16.90
CA ASP A 272 -8.72 0.39 -17.51
C ASP A 272 -8.74 -1.15 -17.49
N THR A 273 -9.21 -1.73 -16.39
CA THR A 273 -9.48 -3.18 -16.25
C THR A 273 -10.48 -3.64 -17.31
N PHE A 274 -11.56 -2.89 -17.54
CA PHE A 274 -12.53 -3.20 -18.60
C PHE A 274 -11.86 -3.31 -19.98
N ILE A 275 -11.11 -2.28 -20.39
CA ILE A 275 -10.44 -2.26 -21.69
C ILE A 275 -9.46 -3.43 -21.83
N ARG A 276 -8.67 -3.68 -20.78
CA ARG A 276 -7.58 -4.66 -20.81
C ARG A 276 -8.05 -6.11 -20.86
N PHE A 277 -9.22 -6.43 -20.29
CA PHE A 277 -9.64 -7.83 -20.13
C PHE A 277 -10.92 -8.20 -20.88
N PHE A 278 -11.75 -7.23 -21.27
CA PHE A 278 -13.08 -7.49 -21.83
C PHE A 278 -13.25 -7.06 -23.29
N LEU A 279 -12.34 -6.24 -23.84
CA LEU A 279 -12.40 -5.83 -25.25
C LEU A 279 -11.51 -6.66 -26.19
N GLU A 280 -10.60 -7.48 -25.66
CA GLU A 280 -9.68 -8.32 -26.46
C GLU A 280 -10.17 -9.77 -26.66
N GLU A 281 -11.46 -10.08 -26.43
CA GLU A 281 -12.07 -11.38 -26.79
C GLU A 281 -12.65 -11.41 -28.22
#